data_AF-A0A2P5EWD6-F1
#
_entry.id   AF-A0A2P5EWD6-F1
#
_cell.length_a   1.000
_cell.length_b   1.000
_cell.length_c   1.000
_cell.angle_alpha   90.00
_cell.angle_beta   90.00
_cell.angle_gamma   90.00
#
_symmetry.space_group_name_H-M   'P 1'
#
loop_
_entity.id
_entity.type
_entity.pdbx_description
1 polymer ?
#
loop_
_entity_poly.entity_id
_entity_poly.type
_entity_poly.pdbx_seq_one_letter_code
_entity_poly.pdbx_strand_id
1 'polypeptide(L)'
;MVASADMSHLNKLLAQADKLNDEPHLRDLRITLEEFQSFAELRKKLQPFSLALFSYGKVNGLLTRKDFQRAASHVCGIDLTNNVVEIIFHLFDTNRDGSLSLDEFVRVLHRRERDIAHPVESGLMGFLSCCGNCSYNNSASTT
;
A
#
# COMPACT_ATOMS: atom_id res chain seq x y z
N MET A 1 -17.40 8.74 18.56
CA MET A 1 -17.06 9.57 17.39
C MET A 1 -16.70 8.61 16.27
N VAL A 2 -17.57 8.49 15.26
CA VAL A 2 -17.35 7.60 14.12
C VAL A 2 -16.28 8.26 13.25
N ALA A 3 -15.13 7.62 13.09
CA ALA A 3 -14.09 8.13 12.21
C ALA A 3 -14.67 8.23 10.80
N SER A 4 -14.78 9.45 10.29
CA SER A 4 -15.09 9.73 8.89
C SER A 4 -13.89 9.30 8.05
N ALA A 5 -13.77 8.00 7.80
CA ALA A 5 -12.87 7.51 6.77
C ALA A 5 -13.37 8.04 5.43
N ASP A 6 -12.45 8.51 4.58
CA ASP A 6 -12.75 8.78 3.18
C ASP A 6 -13.09 7.45 2.49
N MET A 7 -14.39 7.10 2.48
CA MET A 7 -14.95 5.87 1.91
C MET A 7 -14.80 5.81 0.38
N SER A 8 -14.45 6.92 -0.27
CA SER A 8 -14.32 6.99 -1.73
C SER A 8 -13.33 5.97 -2.29
N HIS A 9 -12.22 5.71 -1.59
CA HIS A 9 -11.20 4.76 -2.03
C HIS A 9 -11.57 3.30 -1.75
N LEU A 10 -12.30 3.00 -0.67
CA LEU A 10 -12.78 1.63 -0.42
C LEU A 10 -13.79 1.23 -1.49
N ASN A 11 -14.69 2.14 -1.87
CA ASN A 11 -15.65 1.89 -2.95
C ASN A 11 -14.95 1.62 -4.29
N LYS A 12 -13.79 2.25 -4.55
CA LYS A 12 -12.98 1.95 -5.74
C LYS A 12 -12.37 0.55 -5.70
N LEU A 13 -11.83 0.13 -4.55
CA LEU A 13 -11.30 -1.23 -4.39
C LEU A 13 -12.40 -2.29 -4.52
N LEU A 14 -13.58 -2.03 -3.96
CA LEU A 14 -14.75 -2.90 -4.11
C LEU A 14 -15.17 -2.98 -5.59
N ALA A 15 -15.22 -1.85 -6.29
CA ALA A 15 -15.49 -1.83 -7.73
C ALA A 15 -14.40 -2.55 -8.55
N GLN A 16 -13.14 -2.55 -8.11
CA GLN A 16 -12.08 -3.34 -8.75
C GLN A 16 -12.22 -4.84 -8.44
N ALA A 17 -12.67 -5.20 -7.24
CA ALA A 17 -12.95 -6.59 -6.89
C ALA A 17 -14.12 -7.15 -7.73
N ASP A 18 -15.17 -6.35 -7.99
CA ASP A 18 -16.27 -6.76 -8.86
C ASP A 18 -15.78 -7.04 -10.30
N LYS A 19 -14.82 -6.24 -10.79
CA LYS A 19 -14.22 -6.40 -12.12
C LYS A 19 -13.35 -7.65 -12.26
N LEU A 20 -12.96 -8.32 -11.18
CA LEU A 20 -12.22 -9.59 -11.26
C LEU A 20 -13.03 -10.65 -12.03
N ASN A 21 -14.35 -10.61 -11.93
CA ASN A 21 -15.24 -11.55 -12.62
C ASN A 21 -15.31 -11.30 -14.14
N ASP A 22 -14.97 -10.10 -14.58
CA ASP A 22 -14.95 -9.70 -15.99
C ASP A 22 -13.65 -10.13 -16.70
N GLU A 23 -12.57 -10.34 -15.95
CA GLU A 23 -11.27 -10.78 -16.46
C GLU A 23 -11.20 -12.31 -16.53
N PRO A 24 -11.18 -12.93 -17.72
CA PRO A 24 -11.29 -14.40 -17.85
C PRO A 24 -10.19 -15.17 -17.11
N HIS A 25 -9.00 -14.56 -17.00
CA HIS A 25 -7.84 -15.15 -16.36
C HIS A 25 -7.85 -15.03 -14.82
N LEU A 26 -8.65 -14.11 -14.26
CA LEU A 26 -8.79 -13.90 -12.82
C LEU A 26 -10.07 -14.52 -12.26
N ARG A 27 -11.11 -14.66 -13.09
CA ARG A 27 -12.41 -15.22 -12.70
C ARG A 27 -12.30 -16.62 -12.09
N ASP A 28 -11.49 -17.46 -12.71
CA ASP A 28 -11.37 -18.88 -12.32
C ASP A 28 -10.23 -19.09 -11.30
N LEU A 29 -9.54 -18.02 -10.93
CA LEU A 29 -8.42 -18.02 -10.00
C LEU A 29 -8.94 -18.21 -8.57
N ARG A 30 -8.39 -19.19 -7.87
CA ARG A 30 -8.75 -19.51 -6.49
C ARG A 30 -7.56 -19.25 -5.58
N ILE A 31 -7.87 -18.76 -4.38
CA ILE A 31 -6.90 -18.57 -3.30
C ILE A 31 -7.13 -19.68 -2.28
N THR A 32 -6.09 -20.46 -2.03
CA THR A 32 -6.06 -21.47 -0.98
C THR A 32 -5.98 -20.83 0.40
N LEU A 33 -6.30 -21.60 1.45
CA LEU A 33 -6.16 -21.11 2.82
C LEU A 33 -4.70 -20.74 3.16
N GLU A 34 -3.74 -21.51 2.65
CA GLU A 34 -2.32 -21.26 2.86
C GLU A 34 -1.87 -19.94 2.20
N GLU A 35 -2.27 -19.70 0.95
CA GLU A 35 -2.01 -18.44 0.26
C GLU A 35 -2.63 -17.24 0.99
N PHE A 36 -3.86 -17.41 1.49
CA PHE A 36 -4.52 -16.39 2.31
C PHE A 36 -3.75 -16.12 3.61
N GLN A 37 -3.28 -17.16 4.30
CA GLN A 37 -2.49 -17.05 5.52
C GLN A 37 -1.16 -16.36 5.26
N SER A 38 -0.44 -16.73 4.19
CA SER A 38 0.82 -16.07 3.79
C SER A 38 0.63 -14.58 3.56
N PHE A 39 -0.43 -14.19 2.83
CA PHE A 39 -0.76 -12.77 2.66
C PHE A 39 -1.15 -12.08 3.97
N ALA A 40 -1.88 -12.77 4.86
CA ALA A 40 -2.23 -12.25 6.17
C ALA A 40 -1.01 -12.04 7.09
N GLU A 41 0.00 -12.91 7.01
CA GLU A 41 1.28 -12.72 7.69
C GLU A 41 2.08 -11.56 7.11
N LEU A 42 2.06 -11.38 5.78
CA LEU A 42 2.73 -10.25 5.13
C LEU A 42 2.16 -8.92 5.64
N ARG A 43 0.83 -8.87 5.80
CA ARG A 43 0.13 -7.71 6.37
C ARG A 43 0.59 -7.38 7.80
N LYS A 44 1.10 -8.34 8.59
CA LYS A 44 1.65 -8.05 9.92
C LYS A 44 3.06 -7.45 9.87
N LYS A 45 3.74 -7.55 8.71
CA LYS A 45 5.11 -7.09 8.48
C LYS A 45 5.15 -5.89 7.51
N LEU A 46 4.11 -5.07 7.48
CA LEU A 46 3.98 -3.98 6.51
C LEU A 46 5.06 -2.91 6.62
N GLN A 47 5.50 -2.57 7.82
CA GLN A 47 6.58 -1.59 8.00
C GLN A 47 7.88 -2.04 7.31
N PRO A 48 8.51 -3.18 7.65
CA PRO A 48 9.71 -3.62 6.94
C PRO A 48 9.46 -3.92 5.46
N PHE A 49 8.27 -4.40 5.10
CA PHE A 49 7.90 -4.63 3.70
C PHE A 49 7.85 -3.33 2.89
N SER A 50 7.28 -2.25 3.43
CA SER A 50 7.20 -0.95 2.75
C SER A 50 8.59 -0.34 2.52
N LEU A 51 9.50 -0.47 3.49
CA LEU A 51 10.90 -0.05 3.32
C LEU A 51 11.60 -0.87 2.24
N ALA A 52 11.37 -2.19 2.21
CA ALA A 52 11.92 -3.06 1.18
C ALA A 52 11.47 -2.60 -0.21
N LEU A 53 10.17 -2.34 -0.39
CA LEU A 53 9.63 -1.87 -1.66
C LEU A 53 10.24 -0.52 -2.07
N PHE A 54 10.47 0.40 -1.13
CA PHE A 54 11.18 1.64 -1.41
C PHE A 54 12.62 1.41 -1.94
N SER A 55 13.29 0.37 -1.43
CA SER A 55 14.63 -0.01 -1.89
C SER A 55 14.65 -0.79 -3.20
N TYR A 56 13.61 -1.57 -3.51
CA TYR A 56 13.53 -2.41 -4.71
C TYR A 56 12.91 -1.69 -5.92
N GLY A 57 12.18 -0.59 -5.69
CA GLY A 57 11.62 0.23 -6.76
C GLY A 57 12.70 0.66 -7.75
N LYS A 58 12.36 0.65 -9.04
CA LYS A 58 13.21 1.27 -10.07
C LYS A 58 13.38 2.76 -9.78
N VAL A 59 14.28 3.43 -10.49
CA VAL A 59 14.57 4.87 -10.34
C VAL A 59 13.30 5.76 -10.40
N ASN A 60 12.21 5.26 -10.99
CA ASN A 60 10.91 5.93 -11.08
C ASN A 60 9.91 5.59 -9.95
N GLY A 61 10.28 4.79 -8.96
CA GLY A 61 9.40 4.40 -7.84
C GLY A 61 8.28 3.42 -8.21
N LEU A 62 8.35 2.78 -9.39
CA LEU A 62 7.41 1.75 -9.82
C LEU A 62 7.90 0.36 -9.42
N LEU A 63 6.98 -0.44 -8.88
CA LEU A 63 7.22 -1.80 -8.42
C LEU A 63 6.61 -2.79 -9.41
N THR A 64 7.43 -3.69 -9.93
CA THR A 64 6.92 -4.81 -10.73
C THR A 64 6.44 -5.95 -9.82
N ARG A 65 5.65 -6.88 -10.37
CA ARG A 65 5.22 -8.10 -9.66
C ARG A 65 6.39 -8.89 -9.08
N LYS A 66 7.51 -8.95 -9.81
CA LYS A 66 8.74 -9.63 -9.38
C LYS A 66 9.39 -8.92 -8.20
N ASP A 67 9.43 -7.59 -8.22
CA ASP A 67 9.98 -6.79 -7.11
C ASP A 67 9.14 -6.98 -5.85
N PHE A 68 7.81 -7.03 -6.00
CA PHE A 68 6.88 -7.30 -4.91
C PHE A 68 7.12 -8.67 -4.27
N GLN A 69 7.21 -9.72 -5.10
CA GLN A 69 7.50 -11.08 -4.62
C GLN A 69 8.86 -11.16 -3.93
N ARG A 70 9.89 -10.55 -4.52
CA ARG A 70 11.24 -10.53 -3.96
C ARG A 70 11.30 -9.82 -2.61
N ALA A 71 10.61 -8.69 -2.48
CA ALA A 71 10.52 -7.97 -1.22
C ALA A 71 9.81 -8.81 -0.15
N ALA A 72 8.74 -9.53 -0.52
CA ALA A 72 8.00 -10.39 0.41
C ALA A 72 8.86 -11.57 0.89
N SER A 73 9.54 -12.26 -0.03
CA SER A 73 10.35 -13.43 0.31
C SER A 73 11.62 -13.04 1.06
N HIS A 74 12.40 -12.08 0.56
CA HIS A 74 13.73 -11.80 1.12
C HIS A 74 13.68 -10.96 2.39
N VAL A 75 12.69 -10.08 2.55
CA VAL A 75 12.62 -9.19 3.73
C VAL A 75 11.63 -9.69 4.75
N CYS A 76 10.50 -10.24 4.32
CA CYS A 76 9.46 -10.71 5.22
C CYS A 76 9.51 -12.21 5.48
N GLY A 77 10.29 -12.97 4.70
CA GLY A 77 10.34 -14.44 4.78
C GLY A 77 9.03 -15.09 4.35
N ILE A 78 8.31 -14.46 3.43
CA ILE A 78 6.97 -14.89 3.00
C ILE A 78 6.96 -15.05 1.48
N ASP A 79 6.68 -16.27 1.04
CA ASP A 79 6.53 -16.57 -0.37
C ASP A 79 5.07 -16.38 -0.79
N LEU A 80 4.88 -15.49 -1.78
CA LEU A 80 3.57 -15.24 -2.38
C LEU A 80 3.53 -15.87 -3.77
N THR A 81 2.46 -16.61 -4.04
CA THR A 81 2.23 -17.21 -5.34
C THR A 81 1.92 -16.13 -6.38
N ASN A 82 2.15 -16.46 -7.66
CA ASN A 82 1.82 -15.55 -8.77
C ASN A 82 0.34 -15.15 -8.75
N ASN A 83 -0.53 -16.09 -8.42
CA ASN A 83 -1.98 -15.88 -8.30
C ASN A 83 -2.33 -14.77 -7.31
N VAL A 84 -1.76 -14.82 -6.10
CA VAL A 84 -1.97 -13.81 -5.07
C VAL A 84 -1.47 -12.44 -5.54
N VAL A 85 -0.27 -12.41 -6.12
CA VAL A 85 0.36 -11.17 -6.60
C VAL A 85 -0.42 -10.56 -7.76
N GLU A 86 -0.97 -11.39 -8.63
CA GLU A 86 -1.78 -10.96 -9.76
C GLU A 86 -3.08 -10.29 -9.30
N ILE A 87 -3.78 -10.88 -8.33
CA ILE A 87 -4.96 -10.25 -7.70
C ILE A 87 -4.59 -8.94 -7.02
N ILE A 88 -3.49 -8.90 -6.26
CA ILE A 88 -3.03 -7.68 -5.58
C ILE A 88 -2.81 -6.55 -6.60
N PHE A 89 -2.11 -6.85 -7.70
CA PHE A 89 -1.85 -5.85 -8.74
C PHE A 89 -3.15 -5.43 -9.44
N HIS A 90 -4.06 -6.35 -9.75
CA HIS A 90 -5.36 -5.98 -10.33
C HIS A 90 -6.16 -5.03 -9.43
N LEU A 91 -6.11 -5.26 -8.11
CA LEU A 91 -6.82 -4.44 -7.13
C LEU A 91 -6.16 -3.08 -6.90
N PHE A 92 -4.83 -2.98 -6.91
CA PHE A 92 -4.13 -1.78 -6.46
C PHE A 92 -3.54 -0.93 -7.60
N ASP A 93 -3.33 -1.51 -8.77
CA ASP A 93 -2.91 -0.79 -9.98
C ASP A 93 -4.12 -0.04 -10.56
N THR A 94 -4.26 1.22 -10.16
CA THR A 94 -5.44 2.03 -10.52
C THR A 94 -5.32 2.65 -11.90
N ASN A 95 -4.09 2.95 -12.33
CA ASN A 95 -3.81 3.53 -13.64
C ASN A 95 -3.64 2.45 -14.74
N ARG A 96 -3.57 1.17 -14.37
CA ARG A 96 -3.41 -0.01 -15.23
C ARG A 96 -2.11 0.02 -16.04
N ASP A 97 -1.03 0.54 -15.46
CA ASP A 97 0.29 0.56 -16.11
C ASP A 97 1.08 -0.75 -15.93
N GLY A 98 0.54 -1.71 -15.18
CA GLY A 98 1.12 -3.02 -14.92
C GLY A 98 2.15 -3.02 -13.78
N SER A 99 2.37 -1.88 -13.14
CA SER A 99 3.25 -1.69 -11.99
C SER A 99 2.44 -1.11 -10.82
N LEU A 100 3.02 -1.14 -9.62
CA LEU A 100 2.46 -0.42 -8.48
C LEU A 100 3.37 0.75 -8.14
N SER A 101 2.82 1.96 -8.16
CA SER A 101 3.49 3.09 -7.53
C SER A 101 3.42 2.97 -6.01
N LEU A 102 4.35 3.64 -5.31
CA LEU A 102 4.32 3.70 -3.84
C LEU A 102 3.00 4.28 -3.32
N ASP A 103 2.43 5.26 -4.02
CA ASP A 103 1.17 5.90 -3.64
C ASP A 103 0.00 4.91 -3.74
N GLU A 104 -0.10 4.16 -4.82
CA GLU A 104 -1.11 3.09 -4.99
C GLU A 104 -1.00 2.01 -3.91
N PHE A 105 0.23 1.64 -3.55
CA PHE A 105 0.49 0.63 -2.53
C PHE A 105 0.20 1.13 -1.09
N VAL A 106 0.71 2.30 -0.70
CA VAL A 106 0.57 2.85 0.66
C VAL A 106 -0.86 3.27 0.95
N ARG A 107 -1.60 3.79 -0.05
CA ARG A 107 -3.02 4.16 0.08
C ARG A 107 -3.91 3.04 0.61
N VAL A 108 -3.57 1.80 0.30
CA VAL A 108 -4.38 0.64 0.70
C VAL A 108 -3.93 0.08 2.05
N LEU A 109 -2.64 0.13 2.34
CA LEU A 109 -2.05 -0.56 3.48
C LEU A 109 -2.08 0.24 4.78
N HIS A 110 -2.04 1.57 4.71
CA HIS A 110 -2.15 2.43 5.91
C HIS A 110 -3.55 2.37 6.55
N ARG A 111 -4.55 1.81 5.85
CA ARG A 111 -5.97 1.92 6.22
C ARG A 111 -6.43 0.96 7.32
N ARG A 112 -5.67 -0.10 7.67
CA ARG A 112 -6.08 -1.08 8.70
C ARG A 112 -5.33 -1.03 10.03
N GLU A 113 -4.14 -0.44 10.10
CA GLU A 113 -3.43 -0.29 11.38
C GLU A 113 -4.14 0.69 12.33
N ARG A 114 -4.81 1.72 11.79
CA ARG A 114 -5.52 2.73 12.60
C ARG A 114 -6.85 2.24 13.19
N ASP A 115 -7.44 1.17 12.66
CA ASP A 115 -8.73 0.64 13.14
C ASP A 115 -8.56 -0.41 14.25
N ILE A 116 -7.35 -0.96 14.43
CA ILE A 116 -7.05 -1.97 15.45
C ILE A 116 -6.21 -1.39 16.60
N ALA A 117 -5.44 -0.33 16.35
CA ALA A 117 -4.60 0.32 17.36
C ALA A 117 -5.00 1.79 17.58
N HIS A 118 -5.60 2.08 18.74
CA HIS A 118 -5.55 3.43 19.32
C HIS A 118 -4.10 3.80 19.69
N PRO A 119 -3.79 5.11 19.82
CA PRO A 119 -2.62 5.74 19.23
C PRO A 119 -1.34 5.41 19.99
N VAL A 120 -0.43 4.70 19.35
CA VAL A 120 0.97 4.68 19.75
C VAL A 120 1.77 5.39 18.66
N GLU A 121 1.98 6.67 18.94
CA GLU A 121 3.09 7.52 18.51
C GLU A 121 3.46 7.50 17.02
N SER A 122 3.19 8.65 16.39
CA SER A 122 3.61 9.11 15.06
C SER A 122 5.14 9.08 14.83
N GLY A 123 5.76 7.91 14.91
CA GLY A 123 7.20 7.72 14.74
C GLY A 123 7.58 7.24 13.35
N LEU A 124 7.46 8.10 12.34
CA LEU A 124 8.43 8.29 11.22
C LEU A 124 7.87 9.26 10.16
N MET A 125 6.53 9.32 10.01
CA MET A 125 5.86 10.17 9.01
C MET A 125 5.66 11.63 9.45
N GLY A 126 5.96 11.95 10.72
CA GLY A 126 5.95 13.32 11.24
C GLY A 126 7.20 14.15 10.90
N PHE A 127 8.26 13.54 10.35
CA PHE A 127 9.55 14.21 10.21
C PHE A 127 9.71 15.10 8.97
N LEU A 128 8.76 15.09 8.01
CA LEU A 128 8.94 15.79 6.74
C LEU A 128 7.92 16.92 6.47
N SER A 129 7.01 17.23 7.39
CA SER A 129 5.93 18.21 7.11
C SER A 129 6.07 19.60 7.75
N CYS A 130 7.07 19.86 8.61
CA CYS A 130 7.20 21.17 9.27
C CYS A 130 8.39 22.05 8.84
N CYS A 131 9.18 21.64 7.86
CA CYS A 131 10.32 22.47 7.40
C CYS A 131 9.98 23.43 6.23
N GLY A 132 8.74 23.42 5.72
CA GLY A 132 8.38 24.18 4.50
C GLY A 132 7.69 25.54 4.71
N ASN A 133 7.16 25.85 5.91
CA ASN A 133 6.28 27.02 6.08
C ASN A 133 6.73 28.07 7.11
N CYS A 134 7.96 27.96 7.64
CA CYS A 134 8.52 28.97 8.54
C CYS A 134 9.73 29.66 7.91
N SER A 135 9.54 30.39 6.80
CA SER A 135 10.49 31.43 6.36
C SER A 135 9.91 32.50 5.44
N TYR A 136 8.57 32.59 5.27
CA TYR A 136 7.96 33.64 4.44
C TYR A 136 6.92 34.49 5.17
N ASN A 137 7.13 34.78 6.45
CA ASN A 137 6.40 35.84 7.14
C ASN A 137 7.15 36.33 8.38
N ASN A 138 8.20 37.13 8.15
CA ASN A 138 8.59 38.17 9.09
C ASN A 138 9.26 39.33 8.32
N SER A 139 8.45 39.97 7.50
CA SER A 139 8.70 41.31 6.99
C SER A 139 7.41 42.13 7.18
N ALA A 140 7.13 42.59 8.40
CA ALA A 140 6.28 43.74 8.68
C ALA A 140 6.26 44.08 10.19
N SER A 141 6.23 45.38 10.48
CA SER A 141 5.93 46.03 11.78
C SER A 141 7.15 46.19 12.71
N THR A 142 7.98 47.23 12.57
CA THR A 142 7.76 48.66 12.92
C THR A 142 7.31 48.86 14.37
N THR A 143 8.20 49.29 15.26
CA THR A 143 8.19 50.61 15.95
C THR A 143 9.54 50.82 16.61
#